data_AF-A0A358U7U5-F1
#
_entry.id   AF-A0A358U7U5-F1
#
_cell.length_a   1.000
_cell.length_b   1.000
_cell.length_c   1.000
_cell.angle_alpha   90.00
_cell.angle_beta   90.00
_cell.angle_gamma   90.00
#
_symmetry.space_group_name_H-M   'P 1'
#
loop_
_entity.id
_entity.type
_entity.pdbx_description
1 polymer ?
#
loop_
_entity_poly.entity_id
_entity_poly.type
_entity_poly.pdbx_seq_one_letter_code
_entity_poly.pdbx_strand_id
1 'polypeptide(L)'
;EIPDLTGSVVFTDLARNDKSLPTVRGVLAYTRVRTDCKLNDFNVIETDYNFGSQSAFYVSLGTNLDQTRLYLGVYGSMKVTDFNQGTVFEIVP
;
A
#
# COMPACT_ATOMS: atom_id res chain seq x y z
N GLU A 1 16.56 1.59 4.39
CA GLU A 1 16.33 1.11 3.00
C GLU A 1 15.46 -0.13 3.10
N ILE A 2 14.52 -0.29 2.17
CA ILE A 2 13.87 -1.57 1.90
C ILE A 2 14.56 -2.11 0.65
N PRO A 3 15.66 -2.90 0.78
CA PRO A 3 16.54 -3.20 -0.34
C PRO A 3 15.79 -3.82 -1.53
N ASP A 4 14.77 -4.63 -1.25
CA ASP A 4 13.94 -5.30 -2.26
C ASP A 4 13.14 -4.32 -3.14
N LEU A 5 12.76 -3.16 -2.59
CA LEU A 5 11.96 -2.14 -3.29
C LEU A 5 12.82 -1.08 -4.00
N THR A 6 14.14 -1.10 -3.86
CA THR A 6 15.02 -0.12 -4.51
C THR A 6 14.90 -0.20 -6.04
N GLY A 7 14.64 0.93 -6.69
CA GLY A 7 14.40 1.00 -8.15
C GLY A 7 13.07 0.40 -8.61
N SER A 8 12.17 0.06 -7.68
CA SER A 8 10.83 -0.44 -7.98
C SER A 8 9.81 0.71 -7.98
N VAL A 9 8.74 0.54 -8.74
CA VAL A 9 7.55 1.37 -8.68
C VAL A 9 6.56 0.70 -7.73
N VAL A 10 6.18 1.41 -6.68
CA VAL A 10 5.15 0.96 -5.73
C VAL A 10 3.83 1.62 -6.08
N PHE A 11 2.76 0.83 -6.13
CA PHE A 11 1.42 1.31 -6.36
C PHE A 11 0.44 0.71 -5.35
N THR A 12 -0.58 1.50 -5.03
CA THR A 12 -1.62 1.14 -4.07
C THR A 12 -2.94 1.01 -4.80
N ASP A 13 -3.66 -0.07 -4.57
CA ASP A 13 -5.08 -0.15 -4.88
C ASP A 13 -5.88 0.21 -3.63
N LEU A 14 -6.84 1.11 -3.81
CA LEU A 14 -7.63 1.69 -2.72
C LEU A 14 -8.48 0.62 -2.03
N ALA A 15 -9.04 -0.31 -2.82
CA ALA A 15 -9.98 -1.30 -2.33
C ALA A 15 -10.00 -2.53 -3.23
N ARG A 16 -9.62 -3.68 -2.68
CA ARG A 16 -9.89 -4.97 -3.33
C ARG A 16 -11.33 -5.36 -3.06
N ASN A 17 -12.17 -5.37 -4.09
CA ASN A 17 -13.55 -5.87 -4.00
C ASN A 17 -13.55 -7.40 -4.00
N ASP A 18 -13.09 -7.98 -2.89
CA ASP A 18 -13.22 -9.41 -2.65
C ASP A 18 -14.55 -9.66 -1.93
N LYS A 19 -15.56 -10.11 -2.69
CA LYS A 19 -16.91 -10.39 -2.17
C LYS A 19 -16.94 -11.48 -1.09
N SER A 20 -15.83 -12.20 -0.88
CA SER A 20 -15.70 -13.23 0.14
C SER A 20 -15.30 -12.69 1.51
N LEU A 21 -14.79 -11.46 1.61
CA LEU A 21 -14.36 -10.85 2.85
C LEU A 21 -15.40 -9.84 3.35
N PRO A 22 -15.80 -9.90 4.63
CA PRO A 22 -16.76 -8.94 5.20
C PRO A 22 -16.21 -7.51 5.28
N THR A 23 -14.90 -7.34 5.09
CA THR A 23 -14.16 -6.10 5.33
C THR A 23 -13.29 -5.79 4.12
N VAL A 24 -13.37 -4.56 3.60
CA VAL A 24 -12.61 -4.12 2.41
C VAL A 24 -11.21 -3.71 2.81
N ARG A 25 -10.20 -4.24 2.11
CA ARG A 25 -8.79 -3.90 2.31
C ARG A 25 -8.15 -3.42 1.01
N GLY A 26 -7.31 -2.41 1.11
CA GLY A 26 -6.42 -1.98 0.05
C GLY A 26 -5.30 -2.99 -0.17
N VAL A 27 -4.58 -2.82 -1.29
CA VAL A 27 -3.45 -3.68 -1.65
C VAL A 27 -2.25 -2.80 -1.96
N LEU A 28 -1.08 -3.20 -1.48
CA LEU A 28 0.19 -2.67 -1.95
C LEU A 28 0.81 -3.67 -2.90
N ALA A 29 1.29 -3.19 -4.04
CA ALA A 29 2.07 -3.98 -4.96
C ALA A 29 3.24 -3.17 -5.49
N TYR A 30 4.27 -3.88 -5.93
CA TYR A 30 5.42 -3.28 -6.55
C TYR A 30 5.83 -4.04 -7.80
N THR A 31 6.46 -3.34 -8.71
CA THR A 31 7.08 -3.90 -9.90
C THR A 31 8.43 -3.25 -10.14
N ARG A 32 9.39 -3.99 -10.70
CA ARG A 32 10.68 -3.42 -11.10
C ARG A 32 10.61 -2.89 -12.52
N VAL A 33 11.21 -1.73 -12.72
CA VAL A 33 11.32 -1.15 -14.06
C VAL A 33 12.19 -2.06 -14.93
N ARG A 34 11.65 -2.45 -16.09
CA ARG A 34 12.41 -3.12 -17.15
C ARG A 34 12.55 -2.22 -18.36
N THR A 35 13.70 -2.27 -19.01
CA THR A 35 13.99 -1.50 -20.24
C THR A 35 13.82 -2.35 -21.51
N ASP A 36 13.47 -3.62 -21.38
CA ASP A 36 13.38 -4.58 -22.50
C ASP A 36 12.02 -4.57 -23.22
N CYS A 37 11.18 -3.57 -22.94
CA CYS A 37 9.83 -3.39 -23.49
C CYS A 37 8.90 -4.61 -23.32
N LYS A 38 9.20 -5.51 -22.37
CA LYS A 38 8.33 -6.64 -22.01
C LYS A 38 7.35 -6.26 -20.92
N LEU A 39 6.26 -7.02 -20.82
CA LEU A 39 5.32 -6.91 -19.71
C LEU A 39 6.05 -7.18 -18.39
N ASN A 40 5.82 -6.31 -17.40
CA ASN A 40 6.40 -6.49 -16.07
C ASN A 40 5.52 -7.42 -15.23
N ASP A 41 6.17 -8.31 -14.49
CA ASP A 41 5.54 -9.00 -13.37
C ASP A 41 5.41 -8.03 -12.18
N PHE A 42 4.44 -8.26 -11.31
CA PHE A 42 4.28 -7.51 -10.07
C PHE A 42 4.20 -8.46 -8.88
N ASN A 43 4.60 -7.95 -7.71
CA ASN A 43 4.51 -8.66 -6.45
C ASN A 43 3.63 -7.87 -5.48
N VAL A 44 2.87 -8.58 -4.66
CA VAL A 44 2.05 -7.99 -3.60
C VAL A 44 2.88 -7.88 -2.32
N ILE A 45 2.80 -6.74 -1.64
CA ILE A 45 3.38 -6.55 -0.32
C ILE A 45 2.32 -6.97 0.70
N GLU A 46 2.54 -8.10 1.35
CA GLU A 46 1.68 -8.57 2.44
C GLU A 46 2.05 -7.81 3.72
N THR A 47 1.09 -7.09 4.28
CA THR A 47 1.24 -6.38 5.56
C THR A 47 0.70 -7.24 6.70
N ASP A 48 1.44 -7.38 7.79
CA ASP A 48 1.07 -8.19 8.96
C ASP A 48 0.22 -7.42 10.00
N TYR A 49 -0.06 -6.14 9.76
CA TYR A 49 -0.85 -5.32 10.67
C TYR A 49 -2.31 -5.79 10.79
N ASN A 50 -2.77 -5.95 12.03
CA ASN A 50 -4.13 -6.41 12.31
C ASN A 50 -5.13 -5.26 12.42
N PHE A 51 -5.87 -5.00 11.33
CA PHE A 51 -6.99 -4.03 11.30
C PHE A 51 -8.29 -4.56 11.96
N GLY A 52 -8.30 -5.79 12.48
CA GLY A 52 -9.48 -6.43 13.02
C GLY A 52 -10.59 -6.56 11.96
N SER A 53 -11.81 -6.18 12.34
CA SER A 53 -12.99 -6.15 11.47
C SER A 53 -13.15 -4.84 10.68
N GLN A 54 -12.26 -3.87 10.88
CA GLN A 54 -12.36 -2.56 10.24
C GLN A 54 -11.80 -2.57 8.82
N SER A 55 -12.48 -1.86 7.92
CA SER A 55 -11.99 -1.63 6.56
C SER A 55 -10.71 -0.80 6.59
N ALA A 56 -9.83 -1.04 5.63
CA ALA A 56 -8.53 -0.38 5.55
C ALA A 56 -8.25 0.02 4.11
N PHE A 57 -8.46 1.29 3.77
CA PHE A 57 -8.21 1.85 2.45
C PHE A 57 -6.81 2.44 2.40
N TYR A 58 -5.98 1.94 1.48
CA TYR A 58 -4.57 2.30 1.40
C TYR A 58 -4.34 3.43 0.40
N VAL A 59 -3.56 4.43 0.82
CA VAL A 59 -3.16 5.57 0.00
C VAL A 59 -1.67 5.82 0.18
N SER A 60 -0.91 5.76 -0.91
CA SER A 60 0.51 6.10 -0.86
C SER A 60 0.72 7.57 -0.49
N LEU A 61 1.57 7.83 0.52
CA LEU A 61 2.02 9.18 0.87
C LEU A 61 3.43 9.47 0.33
N GLY A 62 4.04 8.51 -0.36
CA GLY A 62 5.38 8.63 -0.93
C GLY A 62 6.48 8.17 0.03
N THR A 63 7.70 8.60 -0.25
CA THR A 63 8.92 8.19 0.47
C THR A 63 9.62 9.40 1.08
N ASN A 64 10.53 9.16 2.01
CA ASN A 64 11.47 10.20 2.42
C ASN A 64 12.54 10.46 1.33
N LEU A 65 13.30 11.55 1.49
CA LEU A 65 14.25 12.05 0.49
C LEU A 65 15.32 11.03 0.06
N ASP A 66 15.75 10.17 0.98
CA ASP A 66 16.74 9.12 0.73
C ASP A 66 16.09 7.78 0.30
N GLN A 67 14.76 7.76 0.10
CA GLN A 67 13.98 6.58 -0.30
C GLN A 67 14.17 5.37 0.62
N THR A 68 14.52 5.61 1.89
CA THR A 68 14.75 4.55 2.86
C THR A 68 13.48 4.07 3.56
N ARG A 69 12.41 4.88 3.50
CA ARG A 69 11.11 4.69 4.17
C ARG A 69 9.97 4.98 3.20
N LEU A 70 8.95 4.15 3.24
CA LEU A 70 7.71 4.33 2.49
C LEU A 70 6.57 4.64 3.47
N TYR A 71 5.83 5.71 3.23
CA TYR A 71 4.73 6.13 4.08
C TYR A 71 3.38 5.81 3.43
N LEU A 72 2.48 5.29 4.24
CA LEU A 72 1.16 4.85 3.81
C LEU A 72 0.08 5.48 4.70
N GLY A 73 -0.90 6.12 4.07
CA GLY A 73 -2.14 6.51 4.72
C GLY A 73 -3.09 5.34 4.69
N VAL A 74 -3.64 4.98 5.85
CA VAL A 74 -4.67 3.95 5.98
C VAL A 74 -5.93 4.57 6.56
N TYR A 75 -7.03 4.43 5.83
CA TYR A 75 -8.32 5.02 6.20
C TYR A 75 -9.37 3.96 6.50
N GLY A 76 -10.22 4.19 7.49
CA GLY A 76 -11.38 3.35 7.82
C GLY A 76 -12.58 3.56 6.89
N SER A 77 -12.60 4.67 6.15
CA SER A 77 -13.66 5.08 5.23
C SER A 77 -13.06 5.67 3.95
N MET A 78 -13.79 5.56 2.84
CA MET A 78 -13.43 6.24 1.59
C MET A 78 -13.61 7.77 1.69
N LYS A 79 -14.27 8.27 2.72
CA LYS A 79 -14.43 9.71 2.98
C LYS A 79 -13.31 10.19 3.88
N VAL A 80 -12.37 10.94 3.31
CA VAL A 80 -11.22 11.53 4.05
C VAL A 80 -11.68 12.53 5.13
N THR A 81 -12.89 13.08 5.00
CA THR A 81 -13.47 14.01 5.99
C THR A 81 -14.02 13.31 7.24
N ASP A 82 -14.12 11.99 7.26
CA ASP A 82 -14.64 11.27 8.42
C ASP A 82 -13.61 11.34 9.57
N PHE A 83 -14.05 11.95 10.67
CA PHE A 83 -13.17 12.31 11.78
C PHE A 83 -12.54 11.07 12.44
N ASN A 84 -11.23 11.15 12.73
CA ASN A 84 -10.44 10.11 13.39
C ASN A 84 -10.44 8.72 12.69
N GLN A 85 -10.66 8.68 11.37
CA GLN A 85 -10.60 7.44 10.60
C GLN A 85 -9.33 7.29 9.77
N GLY A 86 -8.34 8.16 9.92
CA GLY A 86 -7.07 8.08 9.20
C GLY A 86 -5.89 7.85 10.14
N THR A 87 -4.99 6.95 9.75
CA THR A 87 -3.70 6.70 10.41
C THR A 87 -2.59 6.69 9.38
N VAL A 88 -1.40 7.15 9.75
CA VAL A 88 -0.19 7.08 8.92
C VAL A 88 0.69 5.93 9.42
N PHE A 89 1.13 5.10 8.49
CA PHE A 89 2.07 4.00 8.70
C PHE A 89 3.39 4.28 7.99
N GLU A 90 4.48 3.85 8.63
CA GLU A 90 5.79 3.70 8.00
C GLU A 90 5.98 2.21 7.69
N ILE A 91 6.27 1.89 6.43
CA ILE A 91 6.61 0.54 6.01
C ILE A 91 8.10 0.35 6.24
N VAL A 92 8.42 -0.64 7.06
CA VAL A 92 9.79 -1.06 7.38
C VAL A 92 10.09 -2.42 6.72
N PRO A 93 11.37 -2.72 6.42
CA PRO A 93 11.78 -4.00 5.83
C PRO A 93 11.56 -5.19 6.75
#